data_AF-A0AAD2D884-F1
#
_entry.id   AF-A0AAD2D884-F1
#
_cell.length_a   1.000
_cell.length_b   1.000
_cell.length_c   1.000
_cell.angle_alpha   90.00
_cell.angle_beta   90.00
_cell.angle_gamma   90.00
#
_symmetry.space_group_name_H-M   'P 1'
#
loop_
_entity.id
_entity.type
_entity.pdbx_description
1 polymer ?
#
loop_
_entity_poly.entity_id
_entity_poly.type
_entity_poly.pdbx_seq_one_letter_code
_entity_poly.pdbx_strand_id
1 'polypeptide(L)'
;MEKTEETKEEYNLNRDLDRTDLDEIAQKIEEEQDFVESRVDMEEKASEKPTVGATCPFRVCLKKGKTYYYCTCGKSTKNPFCDGVSHKDTEFKPLKVECKVQAKYRNWCGCKRNNSRAGAMCDGNHIRIDW
;
A
#
# COMPACT_ATOMS: atom_id res chain seq x y z
N MET A 1 33.17 13.34 25.65
CA MET A 1 32.87 12.00 25.06
C MET A 1 31.47 12.12 24.50
N GLU A 2 31.41 12.51 23.23
CA GLU A 2 30.18 12.65 22.47
C GLU A 2 29.63 11.27 22.05
N LYS A 3 28.33 11.28 21.75
CA LYS A 3 27.56 10.29 20.99
C LYS A 3 27.11 9.03 21.72
N THR A 4 25.90 9.09 22.30
CA THR A 4 24.94 7.95 22.26
C THR A 4 23.47 8.40 22.14
N GLU A 5 23.19 9.64 21.68
CA GLU A 5 21.80 10.09 21.42
C GLU A 5 21.26 9.63 20.06
N GLU A 6 22.07 8.98 19.22
CA GLU A 6 21.73 8.60 17.83
C GLU A 6 20.85 7.33 17.69
N THR A 7 20.32 6.73 18.76
CA THR A 7 19.60 5.43 18.66
C THR A 7 18.09 5.45 18.91
N LYS A 8 17.46 6.64 18.99
CA LYS A 8 15.99 6.75 19.11
C LYS A 8 15.29 7.36 17.89
N GLU A 9 16.02 7.88 16.91
CA GLU A 9 15.43 8.44 15.68
C GLU A 9 15.33 7.42 14.53
N GLU A 10 16.07 6.30 14.57
CA GLU A 10 16.03 5.28 13.50
C GLU A 10 14.86 4.28 13.61
N TYR A 11 14.06 4.31 14.68
CA TYR A 11 12.86 3.48 14.82
C TYR A 11 11.56 4.31 14.76
N ASN A 12 11.50 5.25 13.82
CA ASN A 12 10.28 5.97 13.46
C ASN A 12 10.03 5.90 11.94
N LEU A 13 10.00 4.68 11.41
CA LEU A 13 9.59 4.39 10.02
C LEU A 13 8.10 4.64 9.73
N ASN A 14 7.39 5.33 10.63
CA ASN A 14 6.09 5.94 10.37
C ASN A 14 6.16 7.45 10.67
N ARG A 15 7.18 8.15 10.12
CA ARG A 15 7.02 9.59 9.89
C ARG A 15 5.79 9.68 9.01
N ASP A 16 4.69 10.17 9.57
CA ASP A 16 3.43 10.36 8.87
C ASP A 16 3.74 10.84 7.45
N LEU A 17 3.56 9.96 6.45
CA LEU A 17 3.50 10.41 5.06
C LEU A 17 2.51 11.57 5.11
N ASP A 18 2.97 12.77 4.79
CA ASP A 18 2.24 13.99 5.13
C ASP A 18 0.78 13.81 4.72
N ARG A 19 -0.12 13.95 5.69
CA ARG A 19 -1.50 13.51 5.56
C ARG A 19 -2.18 14.20 4.38
N THR A 20 -1.74 15.43 4.08
CA THR A 20 -2.11 16.23 2.91
C THR A 20 -1.71 15.55 1.61
N ASP A 21 -0.48 15.05 1.48
CA ASP A 21 -0.01 14.39 0.27
C ASP A 21 -0.88 13.18 -0.13
N LEU A 22 -1.25 12.34 0.84
CA LEU A 22 -2.08 11.16 0.55
C LEU A 22 -3.50 11.54 0.15
N ASP A 23 -4.02 12.65 0.68
CA ASP A 23 -5.35 13.17 0.33
C ASP A 23 -5.35 13.79 -1.07
N GLU A 24 -4.31 14.54 -1.43
CA GLU A 24 -4.13 15.08 -2.79
C GLU A 24 -3.90 13.98 -3.84
N ILE A 25 -3.08 12.98 -3.52
CA ILE A 25 -2.88 11.82 -4.40
C ILE A 25 -4.19 11.06 -4.59
N ALA A 26 -4.95 10.84 -3.51
CA ALA A 26 -6.25 10.20 -3.56
C ALA A 26 -7.23 10.97 -4.46
N GLN A 27 -7.29 12.30 -4.33
CA GLN A 27 -8.14 13.13 -5.17
C GLN A 27 -7.77 13.01 -6.65
N LYS A 28 -6.48 13.08 -7.00
CA LYS A 28 -6.02 12.93 -8.39
C LYS A 28 -6.37 11.56 -8.98
N ILE A 29 -6.16 10.50 -8.20
CA ILE A 29 -6.53 9.13 -8.61
C ILE A 29 -8.05 9.03 -8.87
N GLU A 30 -8.88 9.68 -8.05
CA GLU A 30 -10.33 9.72 -8.26
C GLU A 30 -10.73 10.53 -9.48
N GLU A 31 -10.15 11.71 -9.68
CA GLU A 31 -10.45 12.56 -10.84
C GLU A 31 -10.07 11.88 -12.17
N GLU A 32 -8.93 11.19 -12.21
CA GLU A 32 -8.47 10.42 -13.37
C GLU A 32 -9.18 9.05 -13.51
N GLN A 33 -10.00 8.65 -12.52
CA GLN A 33 -10.59 7.31 -12.42
C GLN A 33 -9.54 6.19 -12.57
N ASP A 34 -8.34 6.42 -12.04
CA ASP A 34 -7.18 5.56 -12.24
C ASP A 34 -6.96 4.58 -11.08
N PHE A 35 -8.01 3.81 -10.78
CA PHE A 35 -8.00 2.80 -9.72
C PHE A 35 -8.87 1.60 -10.10
N VAL A 36 -8.83 0.56 -9.26
CA VAL A 36 -9.81 -0.53 -9.28
C VAL A 36 -10.48 -0.69 -7.92
N GLU A 37 -11.66 -1.30 -7.90
CA GLU A 37 -12.38 -1.64 -6.67
C GLU A 37 -12.19 -3.11 -6.26
N SER A 38 -11.70 -3.94 -7.19
CA SER A 38 -11.39 -5.36 -6.98
C SER A 38 -10.06 -5.72 -7.63
N ARG A 39 -9.28 -6.57 -6.98
CA ARG A 39 -8.04 -7.12 -7.55
C ARG A 39 -8.26 -8.34 -8.43
N VAL A 40 -9.41 -9.01 -8.32
CA VAL A 40 -9.69 -10.25 -9.05
C VAL A 40 -9.55 -10.01 -10.55
N ASP A 41 -10.23 -8.99 -11.06
CA ASP A 41 -10.26 -8.69 -12.50
C ASP A 41 -8.93 -8.15 -13.04
N MET A 42 -8.08 -7.60 -12.16
CA MET A 42 -6.77 -7.07 -12.51
C MET A 42 -5.73 -8.18 -12.58
N GLU A 43 -5.70 -9.07 -11.60
CA GLU A 43 -4.67 -10.10 -11.49
C GLU A 43 -4.84 -11.19 -12.56
N GLU A 44 -6.07 -11.45 -13.00
CA GLU A 44 -6.32 -12.35 -14.14
C GLU A 44 -5.80 -11.81 -15.48
N LYS A 45 -5.61 -10.49 -15.60
CA LYS A 45 -5.19 -9.83 -16.84
C LYS A 45 -3.69 -9.48 -16.88
N ALA A 46 -3.06 -9.34 -15.72
CA ALA A 46 -1.65 -8.96 -15.64
C ALA A 46 -0.75 -10.08 -16.20
N SER A 47 0.10 -9.71 -17.14
CA SER A 47 1.11 -10.58 -17.77
C SER A 47 2.32 -10.84 -16.85
N GLU A 48 2.58 -9.91 -15.92
CA GLU A 48 3.69 -9.98 -14.97
C GLU A 48 3.20 -10.04 -13.51
N LYS A 49 4.05 -10.55 -12.62
CA LYS A 49 3.82 -10.48 -11.17
C LYS A 49 4.19 -9.10 -10.63
N PRO A 50 3.50 -8.59 -9.60
CA PRO A 50 3.90 -7.33 -8.99
C PRO A 50 5.27 -7.45 -8.33
N THR A 51 5.98 -6.33 -8.30
CA THR A 51 7.24 -6.20 -7.57
C THR A 51 6.98 -6.34 -6.08
N VAL A 52 7.91 -6.96 -5.35
CA VAL A 52 7.82 -7.07 -3.90
C VAL A 52 8.14 -5.70 -3.30
N GLY A 53 7.11 -5.01 -2.76
CA GLY A 53 7.30 -3.70 -2.12
C GLY A 53 7.90 -3.76 -0.73
N ALA A 54 7.62 -4.85 0.01
CA ALA A 54 8.27 -5.21 1.27
C ALA A 54 8.10 -6.70 1.56
N THR A 55 9.03 -7.29 2.31
CA THR A 55 8.98 -8.70 2.73
C THR A 55 8.02 -8.97 3.89
N CYS A 56 7.56 -7.92 4.57
CA CYS A 56 6.64 -7.97 5.70
C CYS A 56 5.40 -7.07 5.46
N PRO A 57 4.27 -7.33 6.13
CA PRO A 57 3.10 -6.46 6.05
C PRO A 57 3.33 -5.10 6.72
N PHE A 58 2.62 -4.10 6.22
CA PHE A 58 2.59 -2.76 6.79
C PHE A 58 1.43 -2.64 7.79
N ARG A 59 1.74 -2.21 9.01
CA ARG A 59 0.74 -1.93 10.04
C ARG A 59 0.22 -0.49 9.85
N VAL A 60 -1.00 -0.35 9.35
CA VAL A 60 -1.61 0.96 9.04
C VAL A 60 -2.75 1.29 9.99
N CYS A 61 -2.88 2.57 10.36
CA CYS A 61 -4.03 3.10 11.09
C CYS A 61 -4.98 3.77 10.10
N LEU A 62 -6.21 3.25 10.00
CA LEU A 62 -7.19 3.73 9.02
C LEU A 62 -8.33 4.46 9.71
N LYS A 63 -8.73 5.61 9.15
CA LYS A 63 -9.84 6.43 9.65
C LYS A 63 -11.15 5.97 9.02
N LYS A 64 -12.17 5.80 9.85
CA LYS A 64 -13.52 5.45 9.38
C LYS A 64 -14.02 6.49 8.38
N GLY A 65 -14.63 6.03 7.29
CA GLY A 65 -15.17 6.86 6.20
C GLY A 65 -14.12 7.43 5.26
N LYS A 66 -12.83 7.17 5.51
CA LYS A 66 -11.74 7.61 4.61
C LYS A 66 -11.46 6.53 3.55
N THR A 67 -11.28 6.99 2.33
CA THR A 67 -10.78 6.19 1.21
C THR A 67 -9.26 6.23 1.20
N TYR A 68 -8.65 5.10 0.90
CA TYR A 68 -7.22 4.95 0.72
C TYR A 68 -6.96 4.17 -0.57
N TYR A 69 -5.81 4.45 -1.19
CA TYR A 69 -5.38 3.78 -2.41
C TYR A 69 -4.20 2.86 -2.10
N TYR A 70 -4.45 1.56 -2.07
CA TYR A 70 -3.43 0.55 -1.82
C TYR A 70 -2.59 0.31 -3.08
N CYS A 71 -1.27 0.39 -2.93
CA CYS A 71 -0.34 0.05 -4.01
C CYS A 71 -0.37 -1.45 -4.28
N THR A 72 -0.74 -1.83 -5.50
CA THR A 72 -0.75 -3.21 -6.02
C THR A 72 0.50 -3.55 -6.82
N CYS A 73 1.18 -2.57 -7.44
CA CYS A 73 2.36 -2.79 -8.27
C CYS A 73 3.66 -3.06 -7.49
N GLY A 74 3.72 -2.61 -6.24
CA GLY A 74 4.88 -2.72 -5.35
C GLY A 74 5.95 -1.65 -5.50
N LYS A 75 5.94 -0.89 -6.60
CA LYS A 75 6.98 0.10 -6.94
C LYS A 75 6.88 1.43 -6.19
N SER A 76 5.84 1.63 -5.38
CA SER A 76 5.58 2.93 -4.77
C SER A 76 6.61 3.33 -3.71
N THR A 77 6.99 4.60 -3.73
CA THR A 77 7.80 5.24 -2.68
C THR A 77 7.02 5.46 -1.38
N LYS A 78 5.68 5.36 -1.42
CA LYS A 78 4.75 5.57 -0.30
C LYS A 78 4.08 4.28 0.18
N ASN A 79 4.71 3.14 -0.07
CA ASN A 79 4.19 1.83 0.35
C ASN A 79 3.74 1.84 1.84
N PRO A 80 2.56 1.28 2.18
CA PRO A 80 1.72 0.43 1.34
C PRO A 80 0.73 1.19 0.44
N PHE A 81 0.72 2.53 0.48
CA PHE A 81 -0.14 3.37 -0.33
C PHE A 81 0.43 3.55 -1.74
N CYS A 82 -0.44 3.89 -2.67
CA CYS A 82 -0.05 4.37 -3.99
C CYS A 82 0.47 5.81 -3.88
N ASP A 83 1.51 6.14 -4.64
CA ASP A 83 2.06 7.50 -4.77
C ASP A 83 1.53 8.26 -5.99
N GLY A 84 0.61 7.66 -6.74
CA GLY A 84 -0.03 8.26 -7.91
C GLY A 84 0.80 8.21 -9.20
N VAL A 85 2.06 7.74 -9.15
CA VAL A 85 2.96 7.76 -10.33
C VAL A 85 3.58 6.40 -10.62
N SER A 86 3.98 5.63 -9.62
CA SER A 86 4.78 4.41 -9.83
C SER A 86 4.02 3.25 -10.50
N HIS A 87 2.70 3.32 -10.58
CA HIS A 87 1.88 2.31 -11.27
C HIS A 87 1.59 2.66 -12.73
N LYS A 88 1.83 3.91 -13.16
CA LYS A 88 1.44 4.40 -14.51
C LYS A 88 2.15 3.66 -15.64
N ASP A 89 3.36 3.16 -15.40
CA ASP A 89 4.13 2.36 -16.37
C ASP A 89 3.94 0.83 -16.17
N THR A 90 2.83 0.42 -15.55
CA THR A 90 2.55 -1.00 -15.28
C THR A 90 1.10 -1.35 -15.61
N GLU A 91 0.80 -2.65 -15.71
CA GLU A 91 -0.57 -3.14 -15.87
C GLU A 91 -1.40 -3.06 -14.57
N PHE A 92 -0.75 -2.70 -13.47
CA PHE A 92 -1.38 -2.60 -12.15
C PHE A 92 -1.96 -1.20 -11.93
N LYS A 93 -3.13 -1.15 -11.28
CA LYS A 93 -3.73 0.09 -10.77
C LYS A 93 -3.88 0.03 -9.26
N PRO A 94 -3.88 1.18 -8.56
CA PRO A 94 -4.16 1.18 -7.13
C PRO A 94 -5.54 0.59 -6.82
N LEU A 95 -5.62 -0.16 -5.72
CA LEU A 95 -6.89 -0.66 -5.20
C LEU A 95 -7.51 0.40 -4.29
N LYS A 96 -8.72 0.84 -4.62
CA LYS A 96 -9.54 1.70 -3.76
C LYS A 96 -10.02 0.90 -2.55
N VAL A 97 -9.74 1.41 -1.36
CA VAL A 97 -10.13 0.80 -0.08
C VAL A 97 -10.85 1.83 0.78
N GLU A 98 -12.16 1.67 0.91
CA GLU A 98 -12.97 2.46 1.84
C GLU A 98 -12.91 1.84 3.25
N CYS A 99 -12.49 2.63 4.23
CA CYS A 99 -12.45 2.18 5.62
C CYS A 99 -13.84 2.31 6.28
N LYS A 100 -14.67 1.27 6.21
CA LYS A 100 -16.05 1.31 6.74
C LYS A 100 -16.15 1.32 8.27
N VAL A 101 -15.11 0.87 8.97
CA VAL A 101 -15.08 0.77 10.44
C VAL A 101 -13.84 1.43 10.99
N GLN A 102 -13.93 2.02 12.18
CA GLN A 102 -12.74 2.56 12.83
C GLN A 102 -11.81 1.39 13.21
N ALA A 103 -10.59 1.44 12.69
CA ALA A 103 -9.61 0.39 12.86
C ALA A 103 -8.42 0.93 13.64
N LYS A 104 -8.14 0.37 14.83
CA LYS A 104 -6.91 0.71 15.56
C LYS A 104 -5.69 0.42 14.68
N TYR A 105 -5.65 -0.76 14.07
CA TYR A 105 -4.66 -1.15 13.05
C TYR A 105 -5.24 -2.14 12.03
N ARG A 106 -4.66 -2.15 10.83
CA ARG A 106 -4.79 -3.19 9.80
C ARG A 106 -3.40 -3.57 9.31
N ASN A 107 -3.25 -4.81 8.85
CA ASN A 107 -2.02 -5.30 8.23
C ASN A 107 -2.23 -5.36 6.72
N TRP A 108 -1.73 -4.35 6.03
CA TRP A 108 -1.76 -4.33 4.56
C TRP A 108 -0.57 -5.08 4.00
N CYS A 109 -0.79 -5.78 2.88
CA CYS A 109 0.22 -6.63 2.27
C CYS A 109 1.39 -5.80 1.73
N GLY A 110 2.61 -6.17 2.13
CA GLY A 110 3.84 -5.56 1.64
C GLY A 110 4.36 -6.23 0.36
N CYS A 111 4.21 -7.56 0.26
CA CYS A 111 4.77 -8.32 -0.85
C CYS A 111 3.97 -8.22 -2.15
N LYS A 112 2.72 -7.71 -2.07
CA LYS A 112 1.77 -7.53 -3.18
C LYS A 112 1.23 -8.81 -3.81
N ARG A 113 1.75 -9.97 -3.41
CA ARG A 113 1.37 -11.30 -3.90
C ARG A 113 0.39 -12.03 -2.97
N ASN A 114 -0.38 -11.32 -2.14
CA ASN A 114 -1.50 -11.93 -1.41
C ASN A 114 -2.63 -12.31 -2.39
N ASN A 115 -3.48 -13.26 -1.99
CA ASN A 115 -4.67 -13.65 -2.73
C ASN A 115 -5.49 -12.41 -3.13
N SER A 116 -5.88 -12.31 -4.40
CA SER A 116 -6.62 -11.17 -4.94
C SER A 116 -7.90 -10.88 -4.16
N ARG A 117 -8.58 -11.92 -3.64
CA ARG A 117 -9.79 -11.78 -2.81
C ARG A 117 -9.53 -11.18 -1.43
N ALA A 118 -8.30 -11.25 -0.93
CA ALA A 118 -7.91 -10.57 0.31
C ALA A 118 -7.70 -9.04 0.09
N GLY A 119 -7.71 -8.57 -1.16
CA GLY A 119 -7.58 -7.16 -1.50
C GLY A 119 -6.25 -6.59 -1.04
N ALA A 120 -6.30 -5.60 -0.13
CA ALA A 120 -5.12 -4.99 0.48
C ALA A 120 -4.59 -5.79 1.69
N MET A 121 -5.37 -6.71 2.25
CA MET A 121 -5.00 -7.39 3.51
C MET A 121 -3.89 -8.42 3.31
N CYS A 122 -2.99 -8.48 4.27
CA CYS A 122 -2.01 -9.57 4.34
C CYS A 122 -2.69 -10.90 4.67
N ASP A 123 -2.41 -11.93 3.89
CA ASP A 123 -2.87 -13.30 4.06
C ASP A 123 -1.74 -14.28 4.44
N GLY A 124 -0.55 -13.74 4.72
CA GLY A 124 0.63 -14.53 5.05
C GLY A 124 1.39 -15.09 3.85
N ASN A 125 0.96 -14.89 2.59
CA ASN A 125 1.66 -15.49 1.43
C ASN A 125 3.13 -15.06 1.30
N HIS A 126 3.46 -13.90 1.88
CA HIS A 126 4.83 -13.40 1.99
C HIS A 126 5.80 -14.40 2.65
N ILE A 127 5.36 -15.36 3.48
CA ILE A 127 6.28 -16.37 4.04
C ILE A 127 6.59 -17.54 3.08
N ARG A 128 5.96 -17.59 1.90
CA ARG A 128 5.95 -18.74 0.98
C ARG A 128 6.42 -18.41 -0.44
N ILE A 129 6.97 -17.22 -0.63
CA ILE A 129 7.43 -16.75 -1.95
C ILE A 129 8.91 -16.42 -1.88
N ASP A 130 9.63 -16.78 -2.95
CA ASP A 130 10.99 -16.29 -3.18
C ASP A 130 10.91 -14.88 -3.76
N TRP A 131 11.81 -14.01 -3.30
CA TRP A 131 11.84 -12.58 -3.58
C TRP A 131 12.85 -12.26 -4.68
#